data_AF-A0A938VZU0-F1
#
_entry.id   AF-A0A938VZU0-F1
#
_cell.length_a   1.000
_cell.length_b   1.000
_cell.length_c   1.000
_cell.angle_alpha   90.00
_cell.angle_beta   90.00
_cell.angle_gamma   90.00
#
_symmetry.space_group_name_H-M   'P 1'
#
loop_
_entity.id
_entity.type
_entity.pdbx_description
1 polymer ?
#
loop_
_entity_poly.entity_id
_entity_poly.type
_entity_poly.pdbx_seq_one_letter_code
_entity_poly.pdbx_strand_id
1 'polypeptide(L)'
;MLIALLIALAAAPSLARGQGGCSVPITPTFTEYYGDLTLDGGPAPIGALVEAYNTAGVRTGCFVVGIPGIYGYMRVYGADPDTGAPGMASNEAVTFKVDAAVASSSPAPVLWTNDQGQHEVDLSAVSLPAAVTDLRISRAAGGVKLEWTAASGVHHYELWRGDAPYFSPGAAGSAVIGDGATGNCSRNAAAVACTHVSTVGDPAANTFYLARAFNAAGGSADSNRVGEFDFSLQPGSP
;
A
#
# COMPACT_ATOMS: atom_id res chain seq x y z
N MET A 1 24.83 -29.51 -34.68
CA MET A 1 24.71 -28.06 -34.42
C MET A 1 23.78 -27.92 -33.23
N LEU A 2 24.34 -27.73 -32.03
CA LEU A 2 23.62 -27.75 -30.76
C LEU A 2 23.14 -26.32 -30.46
N ILE A 3 21.83 -26.08 -30.41
CA ILE A 3 21.27 -24.77 -30.04
C ILE A 3 21.13 -24.76 -28.52
N ALA A 4 22.00 -24.01 -27.85
CA ALA A 4 21.87 -23.71 -26.43
C ALA A 4 20.77 -22.66 -26.23
N LEU A 5 19.66 -23.06 -25.61
CA LEU A 5 18.59 -22.17 -25.20
C LEU A 5 19.02 -21.45 -23.90
N LEU A 6 19.49 -20.21 -24.02
CA LEU A 6 19.69 -19.33 -22.88
C LEU A 6 18.32 -18.92 -22.32
N ILE A 7 17.95 -19.50 -21.18
CA ILE A 7 16.85 -18.96 -20.36
C ILE A 7 17.44 -17.80 -19.57
N ALA A 8 17.16 -16.57 -20.01
CA ALA A 8 17.45 -15.38 -19.23
C ALA A 8 16.52 -15.37 -18.01
N LEU A 9 17.07 -15.68 -16.84
CA LEU A 9 16.39 -15.47 -15.56
C LEU A 9 16.31 -13.95 -15.35
N ALA A 10 15.17 -13.34 -15.67
CA ALA A 10 14.90 -11.97 -15.29
C ALA A 10 14.82 -11.93 -13.76
N ALA A 11 15.83 -11.36 -13.11
CA ALA A 11 15.74 -10.99 -11.70
C ALA A 11 14.62 -9.94 -11.58
N ALA A 12 13.50 -10.32 -10.96
CA ALA A 12 12.47 -9.36 -10.61
C ALA A 12 13.10 -8.29 -9.69
N PRO A 13 12.86 -6.99 -9.94
CA PRO A 13 13.29 -5.98 -9.00
C PRO A 13 12.66 -6.29 -7.64
N SER A 14 13.50 -6.47 -6.63
CA SER A 14 13.08 -6.57 -5.24
C SER A 14 12.42 -5.25 -4.87
N LEU A 15 11.09 -5.20 -4.96
CA LEU A 15 10.29 -4.13 -4.41
C LEU A 15 10.70 -3.98 -2.95
N ALA A 16 11.06 -2.76 -2.55
CA ALA A 16 11.24 -2.41 -1.15
C ALA A 16 9.91 -2.67 -0.43
N ARG A 17 9.74 -3.90 0.09
CA ARG A 17 8.66 -4.26 1.00
C ARG A 17 8.68 -3.23 2.12
N GLY A 18 7.57 -2.56 2.37
CA GLY A 18 7.43 -1.66 3.51
C GLY A 18 7.81 -2.42 4.77
N GLN A 19 9.03 -2.19 5.25
CA GLN A 19 9.58 -2.80 6.46
C GLN A 19 8.96 -2.12 7.68
N GLY A 20 7.66 -2.35 7.90
CA GLY A 20 7.15 -2.41 9.26
C GLY A 20 7.63 -3.74 9.80
N GLY A 21 8.70 -3.74 10.62
CA GLY A 21 9.17 -4.96 11.27
C GLY A 21 8.02 -5.70 11.95
N CYS A 22 8.12 -7.03 11.99
CA CYS A 22 7.13 -7.90 12.60
C CYS A 22 7.19 -7.80 14.13
N SER A 23 6.63 -6.70 14.66
CA SER A 23 6.65 -6.35 16.07
C SER A 23 5.25 -6.00 16.54
N VAL A 24 4.81 -6.69 17.59
CA VAL A 24 3.50 -6.53 18.22
C VAL A 24 3.71 -6.57 19.74
N PRO A 25 3.03 -5.71 20.53
CA PRO A 25 3.04 -5.81 21.98
C PRO A 25 2.55 -7.20 22.42
N ILE A 26 3.37 -7.90 23.20
CA ILE A 26 3.04 -9.22 23.74
C ILE A 26 2.23 -9.01 25.02
N THR A 27 1.10 -9.71 25.12
CA THR A 27 0.27 -9.75 26.33
C THR A 27 0.06 -11.21 26.77
N PRO A 28 -0.38 -11.46 28.02
CA PRO A 28 -0.71 -12.82 28.47
C PRO A 28 -1.94 -13.43 27.78
N THR A 29 -2.73 -12.62 27.07
CA THR A 29 -3.97 -13.03 26.40
C THR A 29 -3.72 -13.19 24.91
N PHE A 30 -3.98 -14.37 24.36
CA PHE A 30 -3.78 -14.62 22.94
C PHE A 30 -4.60 -15.80 22.42
N THR A 31 -4.74 -15.84 21.10
CA THR A 31 -5.17 -16.99 20.31
C THR A 31 -4.15 -17.17 19.18
N GLU A 32 -3.83 -18.42 18.80
CA GLU A 32 -2.92 -18.75 17.71
C GLU A 32 -3.71 -19.12 16.44
N TYR A 33 -3.31 -18.54 15.30
CA TYR A 33 -3.85 -18.88 13.99
C TYR A 33 -2.76 -19.44 13.07
N TYR A 34 -3.11 -20.41 12.24
CA TYR A 34 -2.22 -21.03 11.24
C TYR A 34 -3.05 -21.53 10.06
N GLY A 35 -2.42 -21.82 8.92
CA GLY A 35 -3.12 -22.44 7.79
C GLY A 35 -2.42 -22.25 6.46
N ASP A 36 -3.12 -22.63 5.39
CA ASP A 36 -2.66 -22.37 4.03
C ASP A 36 -2.77 -20.87 3.70
N LEU A 37 -1.87 -20.39 2.86
CA LEU A 37 -1.81 -19.01 2.42
C LEU A 37 -1.55 -18.93 0.92
N THR A 38 -2.52 -18.37 0.20
CA THR A 38 -2.39 -18.08 -1.23
C THR A 38 -2.26 -16.58 -1.49
N LEU A 39 -1.42 -16.23 -2.46
CA LEU A 39 -1.25 -14.88 -2.98
C LEU A 39 -1.31 -14.94 -4.50
N ASP A 40 -2.21 -14.15 -5.10
CA ASP A 40 -2.45 -14.12 -6.56
C ASP A 40 -2.79 -15.50 -7.14
N GLY A 41 -3.48 -16.33 -6.35
CA GLY A 41 -3.88 -17.70 -6.73
C GLY A 41 -2.77 -18.76 -6.65
N GLY A 42 -1.54 -18.38 -6.30
CA GLY A 42 -0.43 -19.30 -6.05
C GLY A 42 -0.08 -19.40 -4.55
N PRO A 43 0.79 -20.34 -4.14
CA PRO A 43 1.33 -20.37 -2.78
C PRO A 43 2.06 -19.06 -2.48
N ALA A 44 1.76 -18.42 -1.34
CA ALA A 44 2.45 -17.19 -0.99
C ALA A 44 3.96 -17.43 -0.83
N PRO A 45 4.81 -16.52 -1.33
CA PRO A 45 6.25 -16.71 -1.33
C PRO A 45 6.85 -16.54 0.07
N ILE A 46 8.04 -17.12 0.27
CA ILE A 46 8.87 -16.83 1.45
C ILE A 46 9.07 -15.31 1.58
N GLY A 47 8.94 -14.81 2.81
CA GLY A 47 9.06 -13.39 3.14
C GLY A 47 7.77 -12.59 2.94
N ALA A 48 6.67 -13.19 2.49
CA ALA A 48 5.35 -12.54 2.58
C ALA A 48 5.02 -12.28 4.06
N LEU A 49 4.49 -11.09 4.34
CA LEU A 49 4.14 -10.64 5.68
C LEU A 49 2.64 -10.82 5.91
N VAL A 50 2.28 -11.62 6.90
CA VAL A 50 0.91 -11.76 7.40
C VAL A 50 0.76 -10.89 8.63
N GLU A 51 -0.25 -10.05 8.67
CA GLU A 51 -0.57 -9.17 9.79
C GLU A 51 -2.02 -9.38 10.20
N ALA A 52 -2.29 -9.38 11.51
CA ALA A 52 -3.63 -9.40 12.06
C ALA A 52 -3.96 -8.04 12.70
N TYR A 53 -5.18 -7.56 12.46
CA TYR A 53 -5.69 -6.30 12.97
C TYR A 53 -7.03 -6.48 13.68
N ASN A 54 -7.24 -5.68 14.72
CA ASN A 54 -8.55 -5.53 15.34
C ASN A 54 -9.43 -4.52 14.57
N THR A 55 -10.68 -4.31 15.00
CA THR A 55 -11.64 -3.42 14.33
C THR A 55 -11.27 -1.93 14.44
N ALA A 56 -10.43 -1.57 15.42
CA ALA A 56 -9.87 -0.24 15.56
C ALA A 56 -8.60 0.00 14.71
N GLY A 57 -8.16 -1.00 13.93
CA GLY A 57 -6.97 -0.91 13.09
C GLY A 57 -5.64 -1.05 13.83
N VAL A 58 -5.65 -1.53 15.08
CA VAL A 58 -4.44 -1.88 15.83
C VAL A 58 -3.92 -3.21 15.31
N ARG A 59 -2.61 -3.29 15.03
CA ARG A 59 -1.94 -4.55 14.68
C ARG A 59 -1.74 -5.41 15.92
N THR A 60 -2.32 -6.60 15.93
CA THR A 60 -2.39 -7.51 17.09
C THR A 60 -1.69 -8.84 16.85
N GLY A 61 -1.26 -9.12 15.63
CA GLY A 61 -0.45 -10.29 15.28
C GLY A 61 0.38 -10.04 14.03
N CYS A 62 1.47 -10.80 13.90
CA CYS A 62 2.32 -10.73 12.73
C CYS A 62 3.12 -12.04 12.53
N PHE A 63 3.29 -12.45 11.28
CA PHE A 63 4.07 -13.61 10.88
C PHE A 63 4.77 -13.39 9.52
N VAL A 64 6.00 -13.86 9.37
CA VAL A 64 6.72 -13.84 8.09
C VAL A 64 6.79 -15.27 7.55
N VAL A 65 6.27 -15.46 6.33
CA VAL A 65 6.24 -16.77 5.65
C VAL A 65 7.64 -17.35 5.51
N GLY A 66 7.88 -18.49 6.15
CA GLY A 66 9.14 -19.25 6.05
C GLY A 66 9.06 -20.43 5.08
N ILE A 67 7.86 -20.91 4.76
CA ILE A 67 7.59 -22.03 3.87
C ILE A 67 6.54 -21.56 2.86
N PRO A 68 6.76 -21.71 1.54
CA PRO A 68 5.79 -21.27 0.54
C PRO A 68 4.41 -21.85 0.79
N GLY A 69 3.39 -21.01 0.75
CA GLY A 69 2.00 -21.42 0.89
C GLY A 69 1.50 -21.62 2.32
N ILE A 70 2.33 -21.41 3.35
CA ILE A 70 1.94 -21.67 4.75
C ILE A 70 2.31 -20.48 5.62
N TYR A 71 1.37 -20.03 6.46
CA TYR A 71 1.69 -19.20 7.61
C TYR A 71 1.53 -20.01 8.90
N GLY A 72 2.55 -19.93 9.76
CA GLY A 72 2.63 -20.75 10.98
C GLY A 72 1.86 -20.13 12.13
N TYR A 73 1.97 -20.78 13.31
CA TYR A 73 1.32 -20.40 14.58
C TYR A 73 1.56 -18.94 14.97
N MET A 74 0.76 -18.05 14.39
CA MET A 74 0.82 -16.63 14.58
C MET A 74 -0.03 -16.29 15.79
N ARG A 75 0.61 -15.78 16.83
CA ARG A 75 -0.11 -15.25 17.99
C ARG A 75 -0.78 -13.93 17.64
N VAL A 76 -2.06 -13.85 17.98
CA VAL A 76 -2.86 -12.64 17.93
C VAL A 76 -3.23 -12.27 19.36
N TYR A 77 -2.71 -11.14 19.82
CA TYR A 77 -2.72 -10.71 21.21
C TYR A 77 -3.94 -9.87 21.56
N GLY A 78 -4.47 -10.11 22.75
CA GLY A 78 -5.55 -9.32 23.35
C GLY A 78 -5.06 -8.03 23.97
N ALA A 79 -5.97 -7.09 24.17
CA ALA A 79 -5.68 -5.91 24.98
C ALA A 79 -5.38 -6.33 26.42
N ASP A 80 -4.49 -5.59 27.08
CA ASP A 80 -4.11 -5.81 28.47
C ASP A 80 -4.42 -4.54 29.29
N PRO A 81 -5.49 -4.55 30.11
CA PRO A 81 -5.86 -3.41 30.94
C PRO A 81 -4.83 -3.08 32.04
N ASP A 82 -4.04 -4.07 32.48
CA ASP A 82 -3.09 -3.88 33.59
C ASP A 82 -1.86 -3.10 33.12
N THR A 83 -1.42 -3.35 31.87
CA THR A 83 -0.29 -2.64 31.25
C THR A 83 -0.71 -1.50 30.32
N GLY A 84 -2.00 -1.43 29.97
CA GLY A 84 -2.53 -0.49 28.97
C GLY A 84 -2.17 -0.86 27.53
N ALA A 85 -1.66 -2.08 27.27
CA ALA A 85 -1.31 -2.51 25.93
C ALA A 85 -2.58 -2.69 25.07
N PRO A 86 -2.64 -2.09 23.87
CA PRO A 86 -3.78 -2.25 22.98
C PRO A 86 -3.76 -3.63 22.31
N GLY A 87 -4.92 -4.17 21.99
CA GLY A 87 -5.04 -5.48 21.35
C GLY A 87 -6.48 -5.85 21.01
N MET A 88 -6.72 -7.15 20.80
CA MET A 88 -8.07 -7.67 20.54
C MET A 88 -8.96 -7.59 21.79
N ALA A 89 -10.25 -7.33 21.59
CA ALA A 89 -11.32 -7.54 22.55
C ALA A 89 -11.97 -8.93 22.37
N SER A 90 -12.62 -9.43 23.42
CA SER A 90 -13.31 -10.73 23.37
C SER A 90 -14.38 -10.78 22.28
N ASN A 91 -14.38 -11.85 21.47
CA ASN A 91 -15.24 -12.06 20.30
C ASN A 91 -15.12 -10.98 19.22
N GLU A 92 -14.03 -10.21 19.21
CA GLU A 92 -13.78 -9.22 18.18
C GLU A 92 -13.30 -9.90 16.89
N ALA A 93 -13.77 -9.38 15.75
CA ALA A 93 -13.36 -9.87 14.44
C ALA A 93 -11.89 -9.58 14.17
N VAL A 94 -11.16 -10.59 13.70
CA VAL A 94 -9.77 -10.47 13.26
C VAL A 94 -9.73 -10.17 11.76
N THR A 95 -9.09 -9.07 11.38
CA THR A 95 -8.81 -8.77 9.97
C THR A 95 -7.38 -9.16 9.63
N PHE A 96 -7.21 -10.06 8.66
CA PHE A 96 -5.89 -10.43 8.16
C PHE A 96 -5.48 -9.59 6.95
N LYS A 97 -4.19 -9.25 6.87
CA LYS A 97 -3.57 -8.67 5.69
C LYS A 97 -2.33 -9.47 5.29
N VAL A 98 -2.08 -9.56 3.99
CA VAL A 98 -0.91 -10.19 3.40
C VAL A 98 -0.24 -9.17 2.49
N ASP A 99 1.01 -8.79 2.81
CA ASP A 99 1.74 -7.71 2.12
C ASP A 99 0.86 -6.45 1.94
N ALA A 100 0.18 -6.05 3.03
CA ALA A 100 -0.80 -4.96 3.14
C ALA A 100 -2.15 -5.13 2.40
N ALA A 101 -2.30 -6.14 1.54
CA ALA A 101 -3.60 -6.48 0.94
C ALA A 101 -4.51 -7.15 1.98
N VAL A 102 -5.78 -6.76 2.05
CA VAL A 102 -6.75 -7.47 2.92
C VAL A 102 -6.96 -8.89 2.39
N ALA A 103 -6.81 -9.88 3.26
CA ALA A 103 -7.01 -11.28 2.91
C ALA A 103 -8.44 -11.73 3.23
N SER A 104 -9.00 -12.59 2.40
CA SER A 104 -10.16 -13.40 2.79
C SER A 104 -9.70 -14.57 3.65
N SER A 105 -10.52 -14.97 4.62
CA SER A 105 -10.24 -16.08 5.53
C SER A 105 -11.24 -17.23 5.34
N SER A 106 -10.81 -18.45 5.64
CA SER A 106 -11.67 -19.62 5.76
C SER A 106 -11.25 -20.44 6.99
N PRO A 107 -12.10 -20.59 8.02
CA PRO A 107 -13.47 -20.08 8.11
C PRO A 107 -13.56 -18.54 8.18
N ALA A 108 -14.75 -18.02 7.88
CA ALA A 108 -15.10 -16.61 8.08
C ALA A 108 -16.48 -16.50 8.77
N PRO A 109 -16.68 -15.54 9.69
CA PRO A 109 -15.68 -14.63 10.23
C PRO A 109 -14.72 -15.34 11.21
N VAL A 110 -13.50 -14.80 11.35
CA VAL A 110 -12.56 -15.21 12.40
C VAL A 110 -12.78 -14.32 13.62
N LEU A 111 -13.17 -14.92 14.74
CA LEU A 111 -13.40 -14.22 16.00
C LEU A 111 -12.31 -14.58 17.00
N TRP A 112 -11.79 -13.57 17.69
CA TRP A 112 -10.77 -13.77 18.70
C TRP A 112 -11.38 -14.21 20.04
N THR A 113 -10.87 -15.31 20.62
CA THR A 113 -11.49 -16.00 21.76
C THR A 113 -10.66 -16.00 23.04
N ASN A 114 -9.38 -15.62 23.01
CA ASN A 114 -8.46 -15.68 24.16
C ASN A 114 -8.35 -17.08 24.80
N ASP A 115 -8.37 -18.12 23.98
CA ASP A 115 -8.33 -19.50 24.46
C ASP A 115 -6.92 -20.08 24.57
N GLN A 116 -5.89 -19.31 24.18
CA GLN A 116 -4.50 -19.77 24.04
C GLN A 116 -4.38 -21.03 23.17
N GLY A 117 -5.41 -21.26 22.34
CA GLY A 117 -5.54 -22.41 21.46
C GLY A 117 -5.11 -22.08 20.03
N GLN A 118 -5.03 -23.13 19.22
CA GLN A 118 -4.66 -23.06 17.81
C GLN A 118 -5.91 -23.22 16.95
N HIS A 119 -6.05 -22.32 15.97
CA HIS A 119 -7.16 -22.32 15.02
C HIS A 119 -6.61 -22.33 13.61
N GLU A 120 -7.08 -23.29 12.82
CA GLU A 120 -6.78 -23.35 11.39
C GLU A 120 -7.64 -22.32 10.66
N VAL A 121 -7.00 -21.43 9.92
CA VAL A 121 -7.61 -20.38 9.12
C VAL A 121 -6.83 -20.25 7.82
N ASP A 122 -7.40 -20.66 6.70
CA ASP A 122 -6.79 -20.46 5.39
C ASP A 122 -6.96 -19.02 4.93
N LEU A 123 -5.91 -18.46 4.34
CA LEU A 123 -5.86 -17.08 3.86
C LEU A 123 -5.68 -17.04 2.34
N SER A 124 -6.41 -16.14 1.70
CA SER A 124 -6.23 -15.83 0.27
C SER A 124 -6.19 -14.32 0.08
N ALA A 125 -5.17 -13.84 -0.62
CA ALA A 125 -5.01 -12.43 -0.94
C ALA A 125 -4.63 -12.22 -2.41
N VAL A 126 -4.87 -11.00 -2.88
CA VAL A 126 -4.40 -10.51 -4.18
C VAL A 126 -3.46 -9.35 -3.91
N SER A 127 -2.30 -9.33 -4.57
CA SER A 127 -1.29 -8.30 -4.34
C SER A 127 -1.83 -6.91 -4.70
N LEU A 128 -1.46 -5.91 -3.90
CA LEU A 128 -1.69 -4.51 -4.23
C LEU A 128 -0.79 -4.12 -5.41
N PRO A 129 -1.19 -3.15 -6.25
CA PRO A 129 -0.31 -2.64 -7.29
C PRO A 129 0.96 -2.04 -6.69
N ALA A 130 2.06 -2.13 -7.44
CA ALA A 130 3.29 -1.43 -7.10
C ALA A 130 3.03 0.09 -7.05
N ALA A 131 3.65 0.76 -6.08
CA ALA A 131 3.61 2.22 -6.03
C ALA A 131 4.31 2.82 -7.25
N VAL A 132 3.78 3.94 -7.73
CA VAL A 132 4.43 4.72 -8.78
C VAL A 132 5.70 5.35 -8.21
N THR A 133 6.85 5.14 -8.85
CA THR A 133 8.14 5.65 -8.33
C THR A 133 8.77 6.73 -9.22
N ASP A 134 8.20 6.96 -10.40
CA ASP A 134 8.73 7.84 -11.44
C ASP A 134 7.74 8.96 -11.83
N LEU A 135 6.85 9.35 -10.91
CA LEU A 135 5.97 10.49 -11.12
C LEU A 135 6.83 11.73 -11.37
N ARG A 136 6.65 12.36 -12.53
CA ARG A 136 7.38 13.57 -12.93
C ARG A 136 6.42 14.66 -13.34
N ILE A 137 6.87 15.90 -13.14
CA ILE A 137 6.15 17.12 -13.50
C ILE A 137 6.91 17.90 -14.56
N SER A 138 6.19 18.48 -15.50
CA SER A 138 6.73 19.38 -16.52
C SER A 138 5.73 20.52 -16.79
N ARG A 139 6.21 21.67 -17.27
CA ARG A 139 5.32 22.78 -17.62
C ARG A 139 4.48 22.42 -18.85
N ALA A 140 3.22 22.84 -18.84
CA ALA A 140 2.31 22.75 -19.98
C ALA A 140 1.61 24.09 -20.19
N ALA A 141 0.96 24.27 -21.35
CA ALA A 141 0.18 25.48 -21.59
C ALA A 141 -0.94 25.61 -20.53
N GLY A 142 -0.91 26.70 -19.76
CA GLY A 142 -1.91 26.98 -18.72
C GLY A 142 -1.77 26.13 -17.44
N GLY A 143 -0.66 25.42 -17.23
CA GLY A 143 -0.48 24.62 -16.02
C GLY A 143 0.69 23.65 -16.11
N VAL A 144 0.44 22.42 -15.69
CA VAL A 144 1.45 21.36 -15.60
C VAL A 144 0.99 20.08 -16.30
N LYS A 145 1.97 19.30 -16.74
CA LYS A 145 1.78 17.92 -17.21
C LYS A 145 2.48 16.98 -16.24
N LEU A 146 1.74 15.97 -15.78
CA LEU A 146 2.19 14.91 -14.90
C LEU A 146 2.26 13.61 -15.66
N GLU A 147 3.38 12.89 -15.52
CA GLU A 147 3.60 11.63 -16.23
C GLU A 147 4.26 10.59 -15.33
N TRP A 148 3.96 9.32 -15.59
CA TRP A 148 4.60 8.18 -14.92
C TRP A 148 4.48 6.91 -15.77
N THR A 149 5.25 5.88 -15.40
CA THR A 149 5.18 4.55 -16.02
C THR A 149 3.92 3.82 -15.55
N ALA A 150 3.16 3.24 -16.49
CA ALA A 150 1.96 2.47 -16.16
C ALA A 150 2.34 1.11 -15.53
N ALA A 151 1.84 0.83 -14.34
CA ALA A 151 1.97 -0.48 -13.70
C ALA A 151 0.96 -1.51 -14.26
N SER A 152 1.38 -2.77 -14.26
CA SER A 152 0.56 -3.93 -14.64
C SER A 152 -0.48 -4.24 -13.57
N GLY A 153 -1.59 -4.87 -13.97
CA GLY A 153 -2.67 -5.24 -13.03
C GLY A 153 -3.47 -4.06 -12.46
N VAL A 154 -3.21 -2.84 -12.94
CA VAL A 154 -3.89 -1.62 -12.46
C VAL A 154 -5.18 -1.38 -13.24
N HIS A 155 -6.29 -1.27 -12.50
CA HIS A 155 -7.61 -0.90 -13.00
C HIS A 155 -7.69 0.61 -13.26
N HIS A 156 -7.27 1.43 -12.29
CA HIS A 156 -7.25 2.90 -12.39
C HIS A 156 -6.15 3.50 -11.50
N TYR A 157 -5.89 4.78 -11.67
CA TYR A 157 -5.06 5.55 -10.75
C TYR A 157 -5.91 6.59 -10.03
N GLU A 158 -5.43 7.06 -8.89
CA GLU A 158 -5.88 8.34 -8.35
C GLU A 158 -4.70 9.30 -8.42
N LEU A 159 -4.85 10.36 -9.20
CA LEU A 159 -3.93 11.49 -9.21
C LEU A 159 -4.42 12.52 -8.20
N TRP A 160 -3.67 12.68 -7.11
CA TRP A 160 -4.00 13.58 -6.02
C TRP A 160 -3.24 14.90 -6.15
N ARG A 161 -3.93 15.97 -5.77
CA ARG A 161 -3.47 17.34 -5.63
C ARG A 161 -3.56 17.74 -4.16
N GLY A 162 -2.62 18.54 -3.67
CA GLY A 162 -2.72 19.17 -2.36
C GLY A 162 -1.96 20.49 -2.26
N ASP A 163 -2.40 21.32 -1.30
CA ASP A 163 -1.86 22.67 -1.05
C ASP A 163 -0.62 22.67 -0.12
N ALA A 164 -0.21 21.48 0.37
CA ALA A 164 0.95 21.29 1.23
C ALA A 164 1.87 20.19 0.70
N PRO A 165 3.22 20.32 0.82
CA PRO A 165 4.18 19.41 0.19
C PRO A 165 4.06 17.94 0.60
N TYR A 166 3.56 17.68 1.80
CA TYR A 166 3.44 16.35 2.37
C TYR A 166 1.99 16.04 2.80
N PHE A 167 1.02 16.53 2.04
CA PHE A 167 -0.40 16.28 2.31
C PHE A 167 -0.73 14.78 2.31
N SER A 168 -1.62 14.35 3.20
CA SER A 168 -2.20 13.00 3.13
C SER A 168 -3.40 13.00 2.18
N PRO A 169 -3.54 12.03 1.27
CA PRO A 169 -4.75 11.87 0.47
C PRO A 169 -6.02 11.89 1.33
N GLY A 170 -7.00 12.71 0.94
CA GLY A 170 -8.27 12.88 1.65
C GLY A 170 -8.22 13.89 2.81
N ALA A 171 -7.05 14.45 3.15
CA ALA A 171 -6.96 15.54 4.11
C ALA A 171 -7.54 16.84 3.53
N ALA A 172 -7.88 17.80 4.41
CA ALA A 172 -8.31 19.12 4.00
C ALA A 172 -7.26 19.79 3.09
N GLY A 173 -7.70 20.44 2.02
CA GLY A 173 -6.81 21.02 1.00
C GLY A 173 -6.20 19.98 0.05
N SER A 174 -6.74 18.76 -0.01
CA SER A 174 -6.38 17.76 -1.02
C SER A 174 -7.59 17.26 -1.81
N ALA A 175 -7.37 16.88 -3.06
CA ALA A 175 -8.42 16.37 -3.94
C ALA A 175 -7.85 15.44 -5.03
N VAL A 176 -8.67 14.48 -5.48
CA VAL A 176 -8.40 13.72 -6.71
C VAL A 176 -8.71 14.62 -7.92
N ILE A 177 -7.78 14.67 -8.87
CA ILE A 177 -7.89 15.49 -10.09
C ILE A 177 -7.77 14.67 -11.39
N GLY A 178 -7.68 13.35 -11.28
CA GLY A 178 -7.64 12.45 -12.43
C GLY A 178 -7.65 10.99 -12.02
N ASP A 179 -8.21 10.14 -12.88
CA ASP A 179 -8.25 8.69 -12.74
C ASP A 179 -7.10 7.97 -13.49
N GLY A 180 -6.22 8.76 -14.11
CA GLY A 180 -5.13 8.31 -14.95
C GLY A 180 -5.54 7.77 -16.32
N ALA A 181 -6.79 7.87 -16.76
CA ALA A 181 -7.23 7.33 -18.06
C ALA A 181 -8.23 8.19 -18.83
N THR A 182 -8.99 9.05 -18.16
CA THR A 182 -10.07 9.85 -18.77
C THR A 182 -9.90 11.35 -18.50
N GLY A 183 -10.68 12.17 -19.21
CA GLY A 183 -10.68 13.62 -19.05
C GLY A 183 -9.35 14.27 -19.44
N ASN A 184 -8.68 14.87 -18.46
CA ASN A 184 -7.35 15.48 -18.59
C ASN A 184 -6.21 14.44 -18.58
N CYS A 185 -6.52 13.15 -18.41
CA CYS A 185 -5.58 12.06 -18.41
C CYS A 185 -5.69 11.18 -19.67
N SER A 186 -4.57 10.53 -20.00
CA SER A 186 -4.48 9.50 -21.04
C SER A 186 -3.54 8.39 -20.57
N ARG A 187 -3.89 7.14 -20.87
CA ARG A 187 -3.09 5.95 -20.53
C ARG A 187 -2.94 5.04 -21.72
N ASN A 188 -1.74 4.50 -21.87
CA ASN A 188 -1.45 3.33 -22.69
C ASN A 188 -0.77 2.25 -21.83
N ALA A 189 -0.33 1.16 -22.46
CA ALA A 189 0.30 0.05 -21.74
C ALA A 189 1.62 0.43 -21.03
N ALA A 190 2.31 1.47 -21.50
CA ALA A 190 3.62 1.88 -20.99
C ALA A 190 3.57 3.10 -20.06
N ALA A 191 2.64 4.03 -20.29
CA ALA A 191 2.67 5.32 -19.61
C ALA A 191 1.27 5.88 -19.33
N VAL A 192 1.23 6.73 -18.31
CA VAL A 192 0.10 7.62 -18.00
C VAL A 192 0.59 9.06 -18.11
N ALA A 193 -0.25 9.92 -18.69
CA ALA A 193 -0.01 11.36 -18.78
C ALA A 193 -1.30 12.13 -18.47
N CYS A 194 -1.22 13.07 -17.55
CA CYS A 194 -2.32 13.95 -17.15
C CYS A 194 -1.91 15.42 -17.26
N THR A 195 -2.84 16.32 -17.59
CA THR A 195 -2.64 17.76 -17.49
C THR A 195 -3.46 18.35 -16.34
N HIS A 196 -2.93 19.34 -15.64
CA HIS A 196 -3.67 20.06 -14.62
C HIS A 196 -3.49 21.56 -14.84
N VAL A 197 -4.60 22.29 -14.91
CA VAL A 197 -4.58 23.75 -14.97
C VAL A 197 -4.17 24.24 -13.59
N SER A 198 -3.09 25.01 -13.52
CA SER A 198 -2.56 25.54 -12.25
C SER A 198 -2.13 26.99 -12.42
N THR A 199 -1.95 27.67 -11.30
CA THR A 199 -1.50 29.07 -11.20
C THR A 199 0.02 29.17 -11.30
N VAL A 200 0.60 28.54 -12.34
CA VAL A 200 2.05 28.58 -12.53
C VAL A 200 2.54 30.01 -12.65
N GLY A 201 3.50 30.39 -11.82
CA GLY A 201 4.02 31.74 -11.69
C GLY A 201 3.39 32.57 -10.56
N ASP A 202 2.51 32.00 -9.73
CA ASP A 202 1.93 32.65 -8.56
C ASP A 202 2.61 32.17 -7.26
N PRO A 203 3.53 32.97 -6.67
CA PRO A 203 4.22 32.62 -5.44
C PRO A 203 3.32 32.48 -4.21
N ALA A 204 2.05 32.89 -4.30
CA ALA A 204 1.06 32.64 -3.25
C ALA A 204 0.39 31.26 -3.36
N ALA A 205 0.58 30.52 -4.47
CA ALA A 205 -0.15 29.31 -4.78
C ALA A 205 0.77 28.18 -5.28
N ASN A 206 1.33 27.43 -4.34
CA ASN A 206 2.12 26.23 -4.64
C ASN A 206 1.23 24.99 -4.63
N THR A 207 1.40 24.09 -5.61
CA THR A 207 0.59 22.86 -5.71
C THR A 207 1.47 21.62 -5.74
N PHE A 208 1.09 20.61 -4.96
CA PHE A 208 1.81 19.35 -4.82
C PHE A 208 0.96 18.17 -5.26
N TYR A 209 1.62 17.13 -5.74
CA TYR A 209 0.98 16.00 -6.37
C TYR A 209 1.60 14.67 -5.96
N LEU A 210 0.76 13.64 -5.94
CA LEU A 210 1.15 12.24 -5.85
C LEU A 210 0.13 11.41 -6.63
N ALA A 211 0.52 10.20 -7.02
CA ALA A 211 -0.34 9.22 -7.66
C ALA A 211 -0.43 7.95 -6.80
N ARG A 212 -1.58 7.28 -6.86
CA ARG A 212 -1.78 5.94 -6.31
C ARG A 212 -2.38 5.03 -7.38
N ALA A 213 -1.91 3.80 -7.46
CA ALA A 213 -2.38 2.80 -8.42
C ALA A 213 -3.37 1.85 -7.72
N PHE A 214 -4.48 1.50 -8.38
CA PHE A 214 -5.52 0.67 -7.78
C PHE A 214 -5.86 -0.55 -8.62
N ASN A 215 -6.10 -1.68 -7.95
CA ASN A 215 -6.73 -2.87 -8.51
C ASN A 215 -7.90 -3.30 -7.61
N ALA A 216 -8.46 -4.49 -7.87
CA ALA A 216 -9.56 -5.03 -7.06
C ALA A 216 -9.21 -5.27 -5.58
N ALA A 217 -7.93 -5.46 -5.25
CA ALA A 217 -7.47 -5.68 -3.87
C ALA A 217 -7.30 -4.38 -3.08
N GLY A 218 -7.10 -3.26 -3.78
CA GLY A 218 -6.96 -1.93 -3.17
C GLY A 218 -5.94 -1.06 -3.87
N GLY A 219 -5.52 -0.01 -3.15
CA GLY A 219 -4.57 0.99 -3.64
C GLY A 219 -3.13 0.71 -3.19
N SER A 220 -2.18 1.06 -4.04
CA SER A 220 -0.77 1.11 -3.72
C SER A 220 -0.48 2.10 -2.58
N ALA A 221 0.75 2.06 -2.09
CA ALA A 221 1.33 3.18 -1.35
C ALA A 221 1.39 4.45 -2.23
N ASP A 222 1.58 5.60 -1.57
CA ASP A 222 1.81 6.88 -2.24
C ASP A 222 3.03 6.81 -3.16
N SER A 223 2.95 7.53 -4.29
CA SER A 223 4.10 7.71 -5.17
C SER A 223 5.19 8.59 -4.55
N ASN A 224 6.32 8.70 -5.25
CA ASN A 224 7.17 9.88 -5.07
C ASN A 224 6.35 11.16 -5.30
N ARG A 225 6.68 12.23 -4.60
CA ARG A 225 5.94 13.50 -4.65
C ARG A 225 6.61 14.47 -5.61
N VAL A 226 5.79 15.20 -6.35
CA VAL A 226 6.22 16.30 -7.22
C VAL A 226 5.38 17.53 -6.91
N GLY A 227 5.90 18.70 -7.25
CA GLY A 227 5.17 19.93 -7.02
C GLY A 227 5.61 21.00 -7.99
N GLU A 228 4.71 21.94 -8.19
CA GLU A 228 5.01 23.21 -8.81
C GLU A 228 5.10 24.24 -7.69
N PHE A 229 6.21 24.97 -7.68
CA PHE A 229 6.49 25.94 -6.63
C PHE A 229 7.05 27.22 -7.25
N ASP A 230 6.57 28.33 -6.73
CA ASP A 230 7.01 29.67 -7.06
C ASP A 230 7.51 30.37 -5.79
N PHE A 231 8.45 31.28 -5.97
CA PHE A 231 8.93 32.12 -4.89
C PHE A 231 9.29 33.51 -5.41
N SER A 232 8.92 34.54 -4.65
CA SER A 232 9.30 35.91 -4.94
C SER A 232 10.79 36.11 -4.63
N LEU A 233 11.54 36.64 -5.59
CA LEU A 233 12.90 37.11 -5.35
C LEU A 233 12.85 38.44 -4.59
N GLN A 234 13.46 38.49 -3.41
CA GLN A 234 13.68 39.73 -2.67
C GLN A 234 15.09 40.24 -2.99
N PRO A 235 15.27 41.52 -3.37
CA PRO A 235 16.60 42.12 -3.48
C PRO A 235 17.33 42.04 -2.13
N GLY A 236 18.61 41.66 -2.16
CA GLY A 236 19.46 41.76 -0.97
C GLY A 236 19.70 43.21 -0.58
N SER A 237 19.67 43.52 0.72
CA SER A 237 20.14 44.82 1.21
C SER A 237 21.65 44.93 0.99
N PRO A 238 22.16 46.07 0.48
CA PRO A 238 23.60 46.29 0.27
C PRO A 238 24.39 46.32 1.58
#